data_AF-A0A921DWY6-F1
#
_entry.id   AF-A0A921DWY6-F1
#
_cell.length_a   1.000
_cell.length_b   1.000
_cell.length_c   1.000
_cell.angle_alpha   90.00
_cell.angle_beta   90.00
_cell.angle_gamma   90.00
#
_symmetry.space_group_name_H-M   'P 1'
#
loop_
_entity.id
_entity.type
_entity.pdbx_description
1 polymer ?
#
loop_
_entity_poly.entity_id
_entity_poly.type
_entity_poly.pdbx_seq_one_letter_code
_entity_poly.pdbx_strand_id
1 'polypeptide(L)'
;IAIAYAGVTVATIIAVPVGFLAARNLLGPLSYLAKALLNAIRAIPELIFAIIFVASVGIGPYAGVLAISINSVGMIGKLYAEVIESIDEEPLEAIRASGGNRIQVIWYGVLPQVLPEFVSYSLYRFEIDVRASTVLGIVGAGGIGAPLILATWQRNWEDVGMILIVVVVFVSIIDILSGQIRKRLT
;
A
#
# COMPACT_ATOMS: atom_id res chain seq x y z
N ILE A 1 13.14 -3.11 3.85
CA ILE A 1 12.06 -3.98 4.39
C ILE A 1 11.29 -3.29 5.49
N ALA A 2 11.90 -2.95 6.65
CA ALA A 2 11.18 -2.26 7.73
C ALA A 2 10.48 -0.98 7.27
N ILE A 3 11.11 -0.22 6.36
CA ILE A 3 10.52 0.98 5.74
C ILE A 3 9.24 0.63 4.96
N ALA A 4 9.30 -0.35 4.06
CA ALA A 4 8.17 -0.80 3.27
C ALA A 4 7.04 -1.39 4.13
N TYR A 5 7.40 -2.18 5.15
CA TYR A 5 6.45 -2.77 6.09
C TYR A 5 5.72 -1.70 6.89
N ALA A 6 6.46 -0.76 7.49
CA ALA A 6 5.89 0.35 8.24
C ALA A 6 5.02 1.24 7.35
N GLY A 7 5.51 1.55 6.13
CA GLY A 7 4.80 2.37 5.16
C GLY A 7 3.47 1.76 4.75
N VAL A 8 3.45 0.47 4.39
CA VAL A 8 2.20 -0.24 4.06
C VAL A 8 1.28 -0.37 5.25
N THR A 9 1.81 -0.61 6.45
CA THR A 9 0.97 -0.74 7.65
C THR A 9 0.23 0.57 7.93
N VAL A 10 0.95 1.69 7.93
CA VAL A 10 0.37 3.03 8.08
C VAL A 10 -0.62 3.30 6.95
N ALA A 11 -0.25 2.98 5.71
CA ALA A 11 -1.11 3.18 4.56
C ALA A 11 -2.40 2.36 4.66
N THR A 12 -2.33 1.11 5.09
CA THR A 12 -3.48 0.22 5.21
C THR A 12 -4.45 0.73 6.27
N ILE A 13 -3.93 1.15 7.43
CA ILE A 13 -4.75 1.71 8.51
C ILE A 13 -5.49 2.98 8.05
N ILE A 14 -4.82 3.84 7.28
CA ILE A 14 -5.43 5.08 6.76
C ILE A 14 -6.35 4.79 5.56
N ALA A 15 -5.99 3.83 4.72
CA ALA A 15 -6.74 3.52 3.50
C ALA A 15 -8.04 2.80 3.78
N VAL A 16 -8.18 2.06 4.88
CA VAL A 16 -9.46 1.47 5.29
C VAL A 16 -10.54 2.55 5.41
N PRO A 17 -10.46 3.54 6.34
CA PRO A 17 -11.48 4.57 6.47
C PRO A 17 -11.61 5.41 5.20
N VAL A 18 -10.51 5.73 4.51
CA VAL A 18 -10.57 6.50 3.26
C VAL A 18 -11.26 5.72 2.14
N GLY A 19 -11.09 4.40 2.07
CA GLY A 19 -11.76 3.52 1.11
C GLY A 19 -13.26 3.46 1.35
N PHE A 20 -13.69 3.33 2.61
CA PHE A 20 -15.10 3.46 2.99
C PHE A 20 -15.65 4.86 2.65
N LEU A 21 -14.85 5.92 2.82
CA LEU A 21 -15.25 7.28 2.45
C LEU A 21 -15.37 7.48 0.92
N ALA A 22 -14.55 6.78 0.16
CA ALA A 22 -14.48 6.88 -1.30
C ALA A 22 -15.45 5.94 -2.04
N ALA A 23 -16.16 5.06 -1.33
CA ALA A 23 -17.15 4.16 -1.92
C ALA A 23 -18.50 4.87 -2.18
N ARG A 24 -18.96 4.83 -3.42
CA ARG A 24 -20.22 5.45 -3.87
C ARG A 24 -21.45 4.91 -3.16
N ASN A 25 -21.49 3.59 -2.93
CA ASN A 25 -22.64 2.92 -2.32
C ASN A 25 -22.89 3.39 -0.87
N LEU A 26 -21.88 4.00 -0.22
CA LEU A 26 -21.97 4.50 1.15
C LEU A 26 -22.22 6.02 1.23
N LEU A 27 -21.53 6.83 0.42
CA LEU A 27 -21.50 8.31 0.59
C LEU A 27 -21.96 9.12 -0.63
N GLY A 28 -22.41 8.46 -1.70
CA GLY A 28 -22.99 9.14 -2.86
C GLY A 28 -22.01 10.16 -3.50
N PRO A 29 -22.41 11.42 -3.76
CA PRO A 29 -21.60 12.38 -4.53
C PRO A 29 -20.30 12.81 -3.84
N LEU A 30 -20.18 12.68 -2.51
CA LEU A 30 -18.95 13.05 -1.80
C LEU A 30 -17.79 12.07 -2.09
N SER A 31 -18.12 10.84 -2.51
CA SER A 31 -17.14 9.81 -2.91
C SER A 31 -16.25 10.24 -4.08
N TYR A 32 -16.77 11.08 -5.00
CA TYR A 32 -16.00 11.58 -6.14
C TYR A 32 -14.84 12.47 -5.70
N LEU A 33 -15.04 13.27 -4.66
CA LEU A 33 -13.98 14.13 -4.12
C LEU A 33 -12.88 13.28 -3.48
N ALA A 34 -13.24 12.28 -2.69
CA ALA A 34 -12.28 11.34 -2.11
C ALA A 34 -11.50 10.57 -3.19
N LYS A 35 -12.19 10.05 -4.22
CA LYS A 35 -11.53 9.40 -5.37
C LYS A 35 -10.63 10.35 -6.15
N ALA A 36 -11.02 11.62 -6.33
CA ALA A 36 -10.19 12.63 -6.98
C ALA A 36 -8.91 12.90 -6.19
N LEU A 37 -8.98 13.02 -4.86
CA LEU A 37 -7.81 13.16 -3.99
C LEU A 37 -6.89 11.95 -4.08
N LEU A 38 -7.43 10.73 -4.04
CA LEU A 38 -6.65 9.50 -4.19
C LEU A 38 -5.96 9.42 -5.55
N ASN A 39 -6.65 9.80 -6.63
CA ASN A 39 -6.06 9.88 -7.97
C ASN A 39 -4.96 10.95 -8.06
N ALA A 40 -5.13 12.09 -7.39
CA ALA A 40 -4.12 13.15 -7.34
C ALA A 40 -2.84 12.67 -6.63
N ILE A 41 -2.98 11.96 -5.50
CA ILE A 41 -1.84 11.36 -4.79
C ILE A 41 -1.11 10.36 -5.70
N ARG A 42 -1.85 9.54 -6.46
CA ARG A 42 -1.27 8.55 -7.40
C ARG A 42 -0.59 9.18 -8.61
N ALA A 43 -0.97 10.39 -9.00
CA ALA A 43 -0.36 11.08 -10.13
C ALA A 43 1.08 11.51 -9.84
N ILE A 44 1.45 11.65 -8.56
CA ILE A 44 2.80 12.03 -8.14
C ILE A 44 3.63 10.76 -7.95
N PRO A 45 4.75 10.60 -8.69
CA PRO A 45 5.68 9.50 -8.47
C PRO A 45 6.22 9.49 -7.03
N GLU A 46 6.39 8.29 -6.48
CA GLU A 46 6.89 8.09 -5.10
C GLU A 46 8.25 8.74 -4.85
N LEU A 47 9.12 8.79 -5.87
CA LEU A 47 10.42 9.46 -5.78
C LEU A 47 10.29 10.96 -5.49
N ILE A 48 9.26 11.61 -6.01
CA ILE A 48 9.02 13.04 -5.74
C ILE A 48 8.65 13.23 -4.27
N PHE A 49 7.77 12.38 -3.72
CA PHE A 49 7.46 12.40 -2.30
C PHE A 49 8.70 12.16 -1.44
N ALA A 50 9.55 11.20 -1.82
CA ALA A 50 10.77 10.93 -1.10
C ALA A 50 11.72 12.14 -1.07
N ILE A 51 11.91 12.83 -2.19
CA ILE A 51 12.74 14.06 -2.23
C ILE A 51 12.15 15.14 -1.33
N ILE A 52 10.83 15.35 -1.38
CA ILE A 52 10.14 16.33 -0.52
C ILE A 52 10.33 15.98 0.97
N PHE A 53 10.15 14.72 1.35
CA PHE A 53 10.29 14.30 2.74
C PHE A 53 11.74 14.27 3.22
N VAL A 54 12.70 13.92 2.37
CA VAL A 54 14.12 14.03 2.71
C VAL A 54 14.49 15.49 2.94
N ALA A 55 13.99 16.42 2.11
CA ALA A 55 14.20 17.85 2.31
C ALA A 55 13.52 18.37 3.60
N SER A 56 12.35 17.82 3.97
CA SER A 56 11.55 18.31 5.10
C SER A 56 11.99 17.74 6.46
N VAL A 57 12.31 16.44 6.51
CA VAL A 57 12.60 15.71 7.75
C VAL A 57 14.05 15.23 7.84
N GLY A 58 14.83 15.40 6.77
CA GLY A 58 16.21 14.98 6.68
C GLY A 58 16.41 13.61 6.04
N ILE A 59 17.68 13.29 5.78
CA ILE A 59 18.12 12.00 5.23
C ILE A 59 17.83 10.90 6.25
N GLY A 60 17.14 9.84 5.82
CA GLY A 60 16.96 8.66 6.65
C GLY A 60 15.69 7.87 6.35
N PRO A 61 15.52 6.72 7.04
CA PRO A 61 14.42 5.78 6.82
C PRO A 61 13.03 6.39 7.02
N TYR A 62 12.92 7.40 7.89
CA TYR A 62 11.65 8.05 8.21
C TYR A 62 11.03 8.75 6.98
N ALA A 63 11.86 9.43 6.18
CA ALA A 63 11.41 10.05 4.94
C ALA A 63 10.89 9.00 3.94
N GLY A 64 11.56 7.83 3.87
CA GLY A 64 11.11 6.70 3.06
C GLY A 64 9.77 6.13 3.51
N VAL A 65 9.55 6.01 4.83
CA VAL A 65 8.26 5.52 5.37
C VAL A 65 7.14 6.48 4.98
N LEU A 66 7.34 7.79 5.12
CA LEU A 66 6.33 8.78 4.75
C LEU A 66 6.02 8.79 3.26
N ALA A 67 7.05 8.74 2.41
CA ALA A 67 6.90 8.71 0.97
C ALA A 67 6.11 7.47 0.51
N ILE A 68 6.48 6.30 1.01
CA ILE A 68 5.76 5.05 0.77
C ILE A 68 4.33 5.16 1.29
N SER A 69 4.13 5.57 2.55
CA SER A 69 2.81 5.61 3.18
C SER A 69 1.81 6.41 2.35
N ILE A 70 2.17 7.63 1.95
CA ILE A 70 1.26 8.51 1.21
C ILE A 70 0.96 7.93 -0.18
N ASN A 71 1.97 7.49 -0.92
CA ASN A 71 1.74 6.90 -2.24
C ASN A 71 0.88 5.62 -2.16
N SER A 72 1.13 4.79 -1.15
CA SER A 72 0.40 3.55 -0.89
C SER A 72 -1.05 3.80 -0.50
N VAL A 73 -1.35 4.81 0.33
CA VAL A 73 -2.74 5.24 0.64
C VAL A 73 -3.50 5.58 -0.64
N GLY A 74 -2.89 6.34 -1.54
CA GLY A 74 -3.50 6.72 -2.81
C GLY A 74 -3.91 5.50 -3.65
N MET A 75 -3.04 4.49 -3.73
CA MET A 75 -3.31 3.29 -4.51
C MET A 75 -4.34 2.37 -3.86
N ILE A 76 -4.07 1.91 -2.63
CA ILE A 76 -4.89 0.90 -1.98
C ILE A 76 -6.23 1.48 -1.50
N GLY A 77 -6.30 2.76 -1.14
CA GLY A 77 -7.57 3.40 -0.77
C GLY A 77 -8.57 3.42 -1.93
N LYS A 78 -8.09 3.62 -3.17
CA LYS A 78 -8.95 3.55 -4.35
C LYS A 78 -9.41 2.13 -4.63
N LEU A 79 -8.48 1.16 -4.55
CA LEU A 79 -8.81 -0.24 -4.74
C LEU A 79 -9.82 -0.71 -3.68
N TYR A 80 -9.64 -0.35 -2.42
CA TYR A 80 -10.60 -0.65 -1.35
C TYR A 80 -11.97 -0.06 -1.63
N ALA A 81 -12.05 1.15 -2.15
CA ALA A 81 -13.32 1.75 -2.54
C ALA A 81 -14.00 0.97 -3.67
N GLU A 82 -13.24 0.50 -4.67
CA GLU A 82 -13.77 -0.32 -5.77
C GLU A 82 -14.27 -1.68 -5.27
N VAL A 83 -13.54 -2.33 -4.35
CA VAL A 83 -13.97 -3.58 -3.69
C VAL A 83 -15.27 -3.37 -2.91
N ILE A 84 -15.38 -2.27 -2.17
CA ILE A 84 -16.60 -1.97 -1.41
C ILE A 84 -17.80 -1.71 -2.35
N GLU A 85 -17.56 -1.11 -3.51
CA GLU A 85 -18.60 -0.87 -4.52
C GLU A 85 -19.04 -2.15 -5.24
N SER A 86 -18.20 -3.19 -5.28
CA SER A 86 -18.48 -4.47 -5.94
C SER A 86 -19.07 -5.54 -5.02
N ILE A 87 -19.46 -5.19 -3.79
CA ILE A 87 -20.06 -6.12 -2.83
C ILE A 87 -21.45 -6.57 -3.31
N ASP A 88 -21.78 -7.84 -3.08
CA ASP A 88 -23.11 -8.38 -3.32
C ASP A 88 -24.12 -7.83 -2.30
N GLU A 89 -25.23 -7.26 -2.77
CA GLU A 89 -26.26 -6.67 -1.91
C GLU A 89 -27.16 -7.74 -1.26
N GLU A 90 -27.26 -8.95 -1.81
CA GLU A 90 -28.17 -9.99 -1.30
C GLU A 90 -27.91 -10.35 0.18
N PRO A 91 -26.65 -10.61 0.63
CA PRO A 91 -26.36 -10.85 2.05
C PRO A 91 -26.67 -9.64 2.94
N LEU A 92 -26.52 -8.42 2.43
CA LEU A 92 -26.82 -7.20 3.19
C LEU A 92 -28.32 -7.03 3.38
N GLU A 93 -29.13 -7.33 2.37
CA GLU A 93 -30.59 -7.29 2.45
C GLU A 93 -31.13 -8.34 3.42
N ALA A 94 -30.57 -9.56 3.42
CA ALA A 94 -30.95 -10.61 4.36
C ALA A 94 -30.73 -10.18 5.83
N ILE A 95 -29.61 -9.51 6.13
CA ILE A 95 -29.32 -8.97 7.47
C ILE A 95 -30.31 -7.86 7.83
N ARG A 96 -30.64 -6.95 6.89
CA ARG A 96 -31.64 -5.88 7.11
C ARG A 96 -33.03 -6.45 7.33
N ALA A 97 -33.45 -7.44 6.55
CA ALA A 97 -34.73 -8.12 6.66
C ALA A 97 -34.90 -8.86 7.99
N SER A 98 -33.79 -9.34 8.56
CA SER A 98 -33.75 -9.96 9.89
C SER A 98 -33.80 -8.95 11.05
N GLY A 99 -33.97 -7.66 10.77
CA GLY A 99 -34.01 -6.59 11.78
C GLY A 99 -32.64 -6.01 12.16
N GLY A 100 -31.60 -6.29 11.37
CA GLY A 100 -30.24 -5.81 11.64
C GLY A 100 -30.10 -4.29 11.47
N ASN A 101 -29.37 -3.64 12.39
CA ASN A 101 -29.07 -2.21 12.31
C ASN A 101 -27.95 -1.92 11.29
N ARG A 102 -27.74 -0.64 10.93
CA ARG A 102 -26.71 -0.23 9.95
C ARG A 102 -25.28 -0.67 10.32
N ILE A 103 -24.94 -0.68 11.61
CA ILE A 103 -23.62 -1.09 12.10
C ILE A 103 -23.45 -2.60 11.94
N GLN A 104 -24.50 -3.38 12.22
CA GLN A 104 -24.50 -4.84 12.04
C GLN A 104 -24.37 -5.23 10.58
N VAL A 105 -25.02 -4.49 9.66
CA VAL A 105 -24.86 -4.70 8.21
C VAL A 105 -23.40 -4.47 7.78
N ILE A 106 -22.74 -3.44 8.30
CA ILE A 106 -21.34 -3.17 7.98
C ILE A 106 -20.43 -4.26 8.58
N TRP A 107 -20.60 -4.61 9.85
CA TRP A 107 -19.74 -5.57 10.54
C TRP A 107 -19.90 -7.01 10.09
N TYR A 108 -21.13 -7.45 9.80
CA TYR A 108 -21.45 -8.84 9.48
C TYR A 108 -21.75 -9.09 7.99
N GLY A 109 -22.07 -8.06 7.23
CA GLY A 109 -22.31 -8.16 5.79
C GLY A 109 -21.12 -7.69 4.97
N VAL A 110 -20.72 -6.44 5.15
CA VAL A 110 -19.69 -5.76 4.33
C VAL A 110 -18.28 -6.23 4.67
N LEU A 111 -17.90 -6.14 5.95
CA LEU A 111 -16.53 -6.38 6.39
C LEU A 111 -16.02 -7.80 6.05
N PRO A 112 -16.78 -8.88 6.28
CA PRO A 112 -16.33 -10.24 5.95
C PRO A 112 -16.11 -10.46 4.46
N GLN A 113 -16.89 -9.79 3.60
CA GLN A 113 -16.78 -9.90 2.14
C GLN A 113 -15.53 -9.18 1.60
N VAL A 114 -15.19 -8.00 2.14
CA VAL A 114 -14.07 -7.20 1.63
C VAL A 114 -12.71 -7.56 2.25
N LEU A 115 -12.69 -8.17 3.44
CA LEU A 115 -11.46 -8.47 4.17
C LEU A 115 -10.44 -9.32 3.37
N PRO A 116 -10.82 -10.41 2.69
CA PRO A 116 -9.88 -11.22 1.91
C PRO A 116 -9.18 -10.41 0.81
N GLU A 117 -9.94 -9.58 0.10
CA GLU A 117 -9.42 -8.70 -0.94
C GLU A 117 -8.54 -7.58 -0.38
N PHE A 118 -8.92 -6.98 0.75
CA PHE A 118 -8.12 -5.93 1.40
C PHE A 118 -6.73 -6.45 1.80
N VAL A 119 -6.69 -7.65 2.38
CA VAL A 119 -5.42 -8.32 2.75
C VAL A 119 -4.61 -8.62 1.49
N SER A 120 -5.24 -9.15 0.44
CA SER A 120 -4.59 -9.42 -0.85
C SER A 120 -3.94 -8.16 -1.44
N TYR A 121 -4.66 -7.04 -1.47
CA TYR A 121 -4.14 -5.77 -1.99
C TYR A 121 -3.05 -5.16 -1.09
N SER A 122 -3.16 -5.30 0.23
CA SER A 122 -2.10 -4.88 1.17
C SER A 122 -0.81 -5.64 0.94
N LEU A 123 -0.89 -6.97 0.78
CA LEU A 123 0.27 -7.82 0.51
C LEU A 123 0.91 -7.49 -0.84
N TYR A 124 0.08 -7.32 -1.88
CA TYR A 124 0.55 -6.88 -3.18
C TYR A 124 1.24 -5.51 -3.12
N ARG A 125 0.69 -4.56 -2.35
CA ARG A 125 1.31 -3.25 -2.15
C ARG A 125 2.64 -3.36 -1.40
N PHE A 126 2.73 -4.24 -0.41
CA PHE A 126 3.97 -4.52 0.31
C PHE A 126 5.09 -5.01 -0.60
N GLU A 127 4.82 -5.93 -1.53
CA GLU A 127 5.81 -6.34 -2.54
C GLU A 127 6.32 -5.16 -3.37
N ILE A 128 5.40 -4.32 -3.84
CA ILE A 128 5.72 -3.12 -4.63
C ILE A 128 6.58 -2.16 -3.81
N ASP A 129 6.21 -1.89 -2.58
CA ASP A 129 6.91 -0.93 -1.72
C ASP A 129 8.29 -1.44 -1.28
N VAL A 130 8.46 -2.77 -1.15
CA VAL A 130 9.79 -3.37 -0.95
C VAL A 130 10.69 -3.07 -2.13
N ARG A 131 10.17 -3.20 -3.36
CA ARG A 131 10.90 -2.85 -4.58
C ARG A 131 11.15 -1.34 -4.67
N ALA A 132 10.16 -0.51 -4.36
CA ALA A 132 10.33 0.94 -4.37
C ALA A 132 11.42 1.40 -3.39
N SER A 133 11.53 0.74 -2.23
CA SER A 133 12.56 1.04 -1.22
C SER A 133 14.02 0.88 -1.70
N THR A 134 14.25 0.12 -2.79
CA THR A 134 15.59 0.04 -3.39
C THR A 134 15.92 1.32 -4.16
N VAL A 135 14.93 1.94 -4.82
CA VAL A 135 15.12 3.18 -5.56
C VAL A 135 15.17 4.37 -4.61
N LEU A 136 14.33 4.36 -3.57
CA LEU A 136 14.31 5.40 -2.54
C LEU A 136 15.65 5.55 -1.79
N GLY A 137 16.41 4.47 -1.63
CA GLY A 137 17.72 4.53 -0.99
C GLY A 137 18.74 5.38 -1.76
N ILE A 138 18.56 5.55 -3.08
CA ILE A 138 19.41 6.40 -3.91
C ILE A 138 19.21 7.89 -3.59
N VAL A 139 17.98 8.29 -3.26
CA VAL A 139 17.63 9.70 -2.98
C VAL A 139 17.82 10.09 -1.51
N GLY A 140 18.44 9.23 -0.70
CA GLY A 140 18.69 9.50 0.73
C GLY A 140 17.51 9.20 1.66
N ALA A 141 16.44 8.57 1.16
CA ALA A 141 15.31 8.13 1.98
C ALA A 141 15.58 6.79 2.73
N GLY A 142 16.83 6.30 2.66
CA GLY A 142 17.28 5.08 3.31
C GLY A 142 16.77 3.79 2.65
N GLY A 143 16.96 2.66 3.31
CA GLY A 143 16.52 1.36 2.82
C GLY A 143 17.60 0.61 2.04
N ILE A 144 17.17 -0.37 1.24
CA ILE A 144 18.07 -1.33 0.61
C ILE A 144 18.96 -0.65 -0.46
N GLY A 145 18.50 0.46 -1.05
CA GLY A 145 19.27 1.23 -2.02
C GLY A 145 20.44 2.04 -1.45
N ALA A 146 20.46 2.28 -0.13
CA ALA A 146 21.51 3.08 0.51
C ALA A 146 22.90 2.41 0.43
N PRO A 147 23.09 1.13 0.80
CA PRO A 147 24.38 0.46 0.59
C PRO A 147 24.75 0.32 -0.90
N LEU A 148 23.76 0.13 -1.77
CA LEU A 148 23.98 0.02 -3.21
C LEU A 148 24.60 1.30 -3.78
N ILE A 149 24.02 2.46 -3.43
CA ILE A 149 24.53 3.74 -3.91
C ILE A 149 25.92 3.99 -3.30
N LEU A 150 26.13 3.75 -2.00
CA LEU A 150 27.43 3.91 -1.35
C LEU A 150 28.54 3.06 -1.99
N ALA A 151 28.26 1.80 -2.34
CA ALA A 151 29.21 0.93 -3.04
C ALA A 151 29.53 1.46 -4.46
N THR A 152 28.51 2.01 -5.14
CA THR A 152 28.67 2.65 -6.46
C THR A 152 29.56 3.89 -6.38
N TRP A 153 29.38 4.75 -5.37
CA TRP A 153 30.24 5.93 -5.14
C TRP A 153 31.69 5.54 -4.84
N GLN A 154 31.90 4.41 -4.13
CA GLN A 154 33.23 3.86 -3.84
C GLN A 154 33.85 3.11 -5.03
N ARG A 155 33.14 2.98 -6.16
CA ARG A 155 33.53 2.19 -7.33
C ARG A 155 33.84 0.72 -6.99
N ASN A 156 33.22 0.18 -5.93
CA ASN A 156 33.34 -1.23 -5.59
C ASN A 156 32.30 -2.05 -6.35
N TRP A 157 32.64 -2.47 -7.56
CA TRP A 157 31.74 -3.20 -8.44
C TRP A 157 31.42 -4.63 -7.95
N GLU A 158 32.31 -5.22 -7.14
CA GLU A 158 32.08 -6.53 -6.52
C GLU A 158 30.93 -6.44 -5.49
N ASP A 159 30.97 -5.43 -4.61
CA ASP A 159 29.91 -5.17 -3.64
C ASP A 159 28.59 -4.82 -4.34
N VAL A 160 28.63 -3.99 -5.39
CA VAL A 160 27.43 -3.64 -6.18
C VAL A 160 26.79 -4.91 -6.76
N GLY A 161 27.59 -5.79 -7.37
CA GLY A 161 27.11 -7.05 -7.94
C GLY A 161 26.48 -7.96 -6.88
N MET A 162 27.14 -8.11 -5.72
CA MET A 162 26.62 -8.93 -4.62
C MET A 162 25.31 -8.36 -4.06
N ILE A 163 25.23 -7.03 -3.83
CA ILE A 163 24.01 -6.38 -3.35
C ILE A 163 22.85 -6.61 -4.33
N LEU A 164 23.08 -6.45 -5.64
CA LEU A 164 22.05 -6.68 -6.66
C LEU A 164 21.53 -8.12 -6.65
N ILE A 165 22.42 -9.11 -6.57
CA ILE A 165 22.03 -10.53 -6.50
C ILE A 165 21.17 -10.80 -5.25
N VAL A 166 21.62 -10.31 -4.09
CA VAL A 166 20.88 -10.48 -2.83
C VAL A 166 19.49 -9.85 -2.92
N VAL A 167 19.38 -8.65 -3.49
CA VAL A 167 18.09 -7.97 -3.69
C VAL A 167 17.18 -8.77 -4.60
N VAL A 168 17.68 -9.24 -5.75
CA VAL A 168 16.87 -10.02 -6.71
C VAL A 168 16.36 -11.31 -6.08
N VAL A 169 17.24 -12.08 -5.43
CA VAL A 169 16.87 -13.34 -4.75
C VAL A 169 15.82 -13.06 -3.68
N PHE A 170 16.05 -12.03 -2.86
CA PHE A 170 15.17 -11.71 -1.76
C PHE A 170 13.78 -11.21 -2.21
N VAL A 171 13.72 -10.32 -3.19
CA VAL A 171 12.45 -9.84 -3.78
C VAL A 171 11.70 -11.01 -4.43
N SER A 172 12.41 -11.93 -5.08
CA SER A 172 11.79 -13.13 -5.66
C SER A 172 11.18 -14.06 -4.60
N ILE A 173 11.85 -14.22 -3.45
CA ILE A 173 11.31 -15.00 -2.33
C ILE A 173 10.02 -14.35 -1.78
N ILE A 174 10.01 -13.03 -1.61
CA ILE A 174 8.83 -12.31 -1.14
C ILE A 174 7.66 -12.49 -2.12
N ASP A 175 7.91 -12.33 -3.42
CA ASP A 175 6.88 -12.49 -4.46
C ASP A 175 6.27 -13.91 -4.44
N ILE A 176 7.10 -14.95 -4.29
CA ILE A 176 6.63 -16.34 -4.17
C ILE A 176 5.77 -16.53 -2.91
N LEU A 177 6.24 -16.06 -1.76
CA LEU A 177 5.54 -16.23 -0.48
C LEU A 177 4.20 -15.48 -0.49
N SER A 178 4.21 -14.22 -0.91
CA SER A 178 2.99 -13.41 -1.00
C SER A 178 2.02 -13.95 -2.04
N GLY A 179 2.52 -14.48 -3.17
CA GLY A 179 1.73 -15.16 -4.18
C GLY A 179 1.05 -16.44 -3.64
N GLN A 180 1.74 -17.21 -2.80
CA GLN A 180 1.16 -18.38 -2.13
C GLN A 180 0.08 -18.00 -1.12
N ILE A 181 0.29 -16.93 -0.33
CA ILE A 181 -0.70 -16.44 0.63
C ILE A 181 -1.95 -15.96 -0.10
N ARG A 182 -1.79 -15.18 -1.18
CA ARG A 182 -2.91 -14.69 -1.99
C ARG A 182 -3.75 -15.84 -2.58
N LYS A 183 -3.11 -16.90 -3.08
CA LYS A 183 -3.79 -18.11 -3.60
C LYS A 183 -4.60 -18.89 -2.56
N ARG A 184 -4.38 -18.65 -1.26
CA ARG A 184 -5.18 -19.27 -0.19
C ARG A 184 -6.33 -18.38 0.28
N LEU A 185 -6.29 -17.09 -0.06
CA LEU A 185 -7.29 -16.10 0.34
C LEU A 185 -8.35 -15.86 -0.73
N THR A 186 -8.02 -16.14 -1.99
CA THR A 186 -8.93 -16.12 -3.17
C THR A 186 -9.23 -17.54 -3.60
#